data_AF-X0VQ24-F1
#
_entry.id   AF-X0VQ24-F1
#
_cell.length_a   1.000
_cell.length_b   1.000
_cell.length_c   1.000
_cell.angle_alpha   90.00
_cell.angle_beta   90.00
_cell.angle_gamma   90.00
#
_symmetry.space_group_name_H-M   'P 1'
#
loop_
_entity.id
_entity.type
_entity.pdbx_description
1 polymer ?
#
loop_
_entity_poly.entity_id
_entity_poly.type
_entity_poly.pdbx_seq_one_letter_code
_entity_poly.pdbx_strand_id
1 'polypeptide(L)'
;MQTASEINSAINNIKYYNQKIKDLAKKQFDADFEQGKSIGMSSLSGTIRFDALGAISADCAWLDIYCNSIIISLKTAEEQDKILYKPEQKEKEE
;
A
#
# COMPACT_ATOMS: atom_id res chain seq x y z
N MET A 1 13.74 9.22 16.71
CA MET A 1 12.51 9.40 15.91
C MET A 1 12.75 9.65 14.40
N GLN A 2 13.97 9.85 13.92
CA GLN A 2 14.25 10.09 12.49
C GLN A 2 13.87 8.89 11.60
N THR A 3 14.15 7.66 12.07
CA THR A 3 13.83 6.40 11.37
C THR A 3 12.32 6.16 11.20
N ALA A 4 11.48 6.48 12.19
CA ALA A 4 10.03 6.33 12.07
C ALA A 4 9.43 7.28 11.03
N SER A 5 9.97 8.50 10.94
CA SER A 5 9.62 9.44 9.88
C SER A 5 10.00 8.91 8.49
N GLU A 6 11.20 8.35 8.35
CA GLU A 6 11.67 7.77 7.08
C GLU A 6 10.81 6.57 6.64
N ILE A 7 10.42 5.70 7.57
CA ILE A 7 9.54 4.57 7.27
C ILE A 7 8.14 5.07 6.87
N ASN A 8 7.58 6.08 7.55
CA ASN A 8 6.30 6.67 7.17
C ASN A 8 6.36 7.28 5.76
N SER A 9 7.44 7.99 5.42
CA SER A 9 7.67 8.52 4.08
C SER A 9 7.77 7.41 3.03
N ALA A 10 8.48 6.33 3.32
CA ALA A 10 8.58 5.17 2.44
C ALA A 10 7.21 4.52 2.20
N ILE A 11 6.41 4.32 3.25
CA ILE A 11 5.05 3.75 3.16
C ILE A 11 4.14 4.64 2.31
N ASN A 12 4.20 5.96 2.48
CA ASN A 12 3.40 6.89 1.69
C ASN A 12 3.79 6.85 0.20
N ASN A 13 5.09 6.73 -0.11
CA ASN A 13 5.54 6.52 -1.49
C ASN A 13 5.04 5.20 -2.07
N ILE A 14 5.10 4.11 -1.29
CA ILE A 14 4.56 2.81 -1.70
C ILE A 14 3.07 2.92 -2.02
N LYS A 15 2.27 3.52 -1.13
CA LYS A 15 0.84 3.77 -1.35
C LYS A 15 0.56 4.61 -2.59
N TYR A 16 1.35 5.65 -2.82
CA TYR A 16 1.24 6.48 -4.02
C TYR A 16 1.44 5.66 -5.30
N TYR A 17 2.52 4.86 -5.37
CA TYR A 17 2.78 4.02 -6.54
C TYR A 17 1.76 2.89 -6.67
N ASN A 18 1.25 2.35 -5.56
CA ASN A 18 0.19 1.36 -5.55
C ASN A 18 -1.07 1.86 -6.24
N GLN A 19 -1.50 3.08 -5.90
CA GLN A 19 -2.64 3.72 -6.56
C GLN A 19 -2.35 3.98 -8.04
N LYS A 20 -1.13 4.43 -8.37
CA LYS A 20 -0.74 4.68 -9.76
C LYS A 20 -0.77 3.39 -10.60
N ILE A 21 -0.37 2.25 -10.05
CA ILE A 21 -0.44 0.94 -10.71
C ILE A 21 -1.90 0.55 -10.98
N LYS A 22 -2.79 0.66 -9.98
CA LYS A 22 -4.24 0.43 -10.14
C LYS A 22 -4.82 1.27 -11.29
N ASP A 23 -4.50 2.57 -11.32
CA ASP A 23 -5.01 3.49 -12.33
C ASP A 23 -4.50 3.15 -13.73
N LEU A 24 -3.20 2.82 -13.86
CA LEU A 24 -2.60 2.45 -15.14
C LEU A 24 -3.12 1.11 -15.66
N ALA A 25 -3.30 0.11 -14.79
CA ALA A 25 -3.86 -1.18 -15.15
C ALA A 25 -5.30 -1.05 -15.68
N LYS A 26 -6.12 -0.23 -15.00
CA LYS A 26 -7.47 0.08 -15.46
C LYS A 26 -7.48 0.80 -16.81
N LYS A 27 -6.67 1.85 -16.97
CA LYS A 27 -6.57 2.58 -18.26
C LYS A 27 -6.15 1.66 -19.41
N GLN A 28 -5.21 0.76 -19.16
CA GLN A 28 -4.79 -0.21 -20.17
C GLN A 28 -5.93 -1.15 -20.56
N PHE A 29 -6.68 -1.66 -19.58
CA PHE A 29 -7.83 -2.51 -19.82
C PHE A 29 -8.94 -1.79 -20.60
N ASP A 30 -9.30 -0.56 -20.18
CA ASP A 30 -10.31 0.26 -20.84
C ASP A 30 -9.90 0.57 -22.30
N ALA A 31 -8.63 0.92 -22.54
CA ALA A 31 -8.11 1.15 -23.88
C ALA A 31 -8.16 -0.11 -24.76
N ASP A 32 -7.83 -1.29 -24.21
CA ASP A 32 -7.92 -2.55 -24.94
C ASP A 32 -9.37 -2.96 -25.23
N PHE A 33 -10.32 -2.57 -24.38
CA PHE A 33 -11.74 -2.78 -24.59
C PHE A 33 -12.30 -1.85 -25.68
N GLU A 34 -12.04 -0.54 -25.59
CA GLU A 34 -12.50 0.49 -26.53
C GLU A 34 -11.92 0.31 -27.94
N GLN A 35 -10.67 -0.14 -28.06
CA GLN A 35 -10.02 -0.41 -29.36
C GLN A 35 -10.61 -1.62 -30.10
N GLY A 36 -11.66 -2.27 -29.58
CA GLY A 36 -12.24 -3.43 -30.24
C GLY A 36 -11.28 -4.61 -30.32
N LYS A 37 -10.21 -4.65 -29.52
CA LYS A 37 -9.42 -5.88 -29.28
C LYS A 37 -10.24 -6.93 -28.50
N SER A 38 -11.55 -6.79 -28.49
CA SER A 38 -12.52 -7.67 -27.86
C SER A 38 -12.85 -8.90 -28.69
N ILE A 39 -12.57 -8.96 -30.01
CA ILE A 39 -12.85 -10.16 -30.81
C ILE A 39 -11.85 -10.27 -31.98
N GLY A 40 -10.65 -10.81 -31.76
CA GLY A 40 -9.83 -11.34 -32.87
C GLY A 40 -8.36 -10.92 -33.01
N MET A 41 -7.79 -10.03 -32.19
CA MET A 41 -6.36 -9.67 -32.30
C MET A 41 -5.52 -9.81 -31.01
N SER A 42 -6.12 -10.27 -29.91
CA SER A 42 -5.39 -10.80 -28.75
C SER A 42 -5.49 -12.32 -28.79
N SER A 43 -4.37 -13.04 -28.64
CA SER A 43 -4.37 -14.51 -28.49
C SER A 43 -5.01 -14.97 -27.17
N LEU A 44 -5.19 -14.05 -26.21
CA LEU A 44 -5.80 -14.31 -24.91
C LEU A 44 -7.26 -13.83 -24.86
N SER A 45 -8.12 -14.63 -24.25
CA SER A 45 -9.56 -14.35 -24.11
C SER A 45 -9.83 -13.13 -23.21
N GLY A 46 -11.01 -12.52 -23.37
CA GLY A 46 -11.45 -11.41 -22.50
C GLY A 46 -11.49 -11.77 -21.02
N THR A 47 -11.84 -13.02 -20.69
CA THR A 47 -11.86 -13.55 -19.33
C THR A 47 -10.48 -13.53 -18.69
N ILE A 48 -9.43 -14.02 -19.37
CA ILE A 48 -8.06 -14.03 -18.84
C ILE A 48 -7.56 -12.60 -18.53
N ARG A 49 -7.90 -11.64 -19.39
CA ARG A 49 -7.53 -10.23 -19.17
C ARG A 49 -8.28 -9.61 -18.00
N PHE A 50 -9.55 -9.97 -17.81
CA PHE A 50 -10.33 -9.54 -16.66
C PHE A 50 -9.80 -10.13 -15.36
N ASP A 51 -9.44 -11.42 -15.37
CA ASP A 51 -8.82 -12.10 -14.24
C ASP A 51 -7.47 -11.45 -13.87
N ALA A 52 -6.67 -11.05 -14.86
CA ALA A 52 -5.42 -10.33 -14.63
C ALA A 52 -5.63 -8.95 -13.98
N LEU A 53 -6.63 -8.17 -14.43
CA LEU A 53 -7.00 -6.91 -13.79
C LEU A 53 -7.47 -7.13 -12.33
N GLY A 54 -8.23 -8.21 -12.11
CA GLY A 54 -8.65 -8.65 -10.79
C GLY A 54 -7.48 -8.99 -9.88
N ALA A 55 -6.49 -9.74 -10.39
CA ALA A 55 -5.27 -10.10 -9.67
C ALA A 55 -4.44 -8.86 -9.27
N ILE A 56 -4.22 -7.94 -10.22
CA ILE A 56 -3.53 -6.65 -9.93
C ILE A 56 -4.27 -5.88 -8.84
N SER A 57 -5.60 -5.82 -8.93
CA SER A 57 -6.42 -5.12 -7.93
C SER A 57 -6.30 -5.75 -6.55
N ALA A 58 -6.27 -7.08 -6.48
CA ALA A 58 -6.10 -7.83 -5.23
C ALA A 58 -4.70 -7.64 -4.63
N ASP A 59 -3.64 -7.72 -5.43
CA ASP A 59 -2.25 -7.52 -4.98
C ASP A 59 -2.06 -6.11 -4.43
N CYS A 60 -2.61 -5.12 -5.13
CA CYS A 60 -2.60 -3.74 -4.64
C CYS A 60 -3.39 -3.58 -3.34
N ALA A 61 -4.51 -4.29 -3.15
CA ALA A 61 -5.24 -4.26 -1.88
C ALA A 61 -4.43 -4.89 -0.73
N TRP A 62 -3.72 -5.99 -0.98
CA TRP A 62 -2.81 -6.59 0.01
C TRP A 62 -1.66 -5.67 0.40
N LEU A 63 -1.07 -4.98 -0.57
CA LEU A 63 -0.02 -4.00 -0.31
C LEU A 63 -0.50 -2.87 0.62
N ASP A 64 -1.73 -2.40 0.42
CA ASP A 64 -2.34 -1.39 1.31
C ASP A 64 -2.52 -1.92 2.74
N ILE A 65 -2.93 -3.19 2.90
CA ILE A 65 -3.06 -3.85 4.19
C ILE A 65 -1.69 -3.94 4.90
N TYR A 66 -0.64 -4.38 4.20
CA TYR A 66 0.69 -4.46 4.77
C TYR A 66 1.23 -3.09 5.18
N CYS A 67 1.05 -2.08 4.34
CA CYS A 67 1.41 -0.70 4.67
C CYS A 67 0.71 -0.21 5.94
N ASN A 68 -0.59 -0.47 6.08
CA ASN A 68 -1.36 -0.11 7.28
C ASN A 68 -0.87 -0.86 8.51
N SER A 69 -0.56 -2.16 8.38
CA SER A 69 -0.04 -2.96 9.48
C SER A 69 1.28 -2.41 10.01
N ILE A 70 2.20 -2.00 9.12
CA ILE A 70 3.49 -1.41 9.54
C ILE A 70 3.25 -0.09 10.28
N ILE A 71 2.35 0.78 9.79
CA ILE A 71 2.00 2.04 10.48
C ILE A 71 1.48 1.78 11.90
N ILE A 72 0.62 0.76 12.06
CA ILE A 72 0.09 0.38 13.38
C ILE A 72 1.24 -0.07 14.30
N SER A 73 2.10 -0.97 13.82
CA SER A 73 3.25 -1.46 14.59
C SER A 73 4.21 -0.33 14.99
N LEU A 74 4.45 0.64 14.11
CA LEU A 74 5.26 1.82 14.43
C LEU A 74 4.64 2.65 15.56
N LYS A 75 3.33 2.92 15.49
CA LYS A 75 2.62 3.65 16.55
C LYS A 75 2.68 2.90 17.88
N THR A 76 2.48 1.59 17.86
CA THR A 76 2.59 0.76 19.06
C THR A 76 4.00 0.81 19.64
N ALA A 77 5.04 0.75 18.82
CA ALA A 77 6.42 0.87 19.28
C ALA A 77 6.69 2.26 19.90
N GLU A 78 6.23 3.34 19.27
CA GLU A 78 6.36 4.71 19.82
C GLU A 78 5.60 4.88 21.15
N GLU A 79 4.43 4.24 21.30
CA GLU A 79 3.67 4.24 22.56
C GLU A 79 4.39 3.45 23.65
N GLN A 80 4.96 2.28 23.33
CA GLN A 80 5.75 1.49 24.26
C GLN A 80 7.01 2.22 24.71
N ASP A 81 7.71 2.90 23.79
CA ASP A 81 8.85 3.75 24.12
C ASP A 81 8.45 4.86 25.10
N LYS A 82 7.30 5.52 24.91
CA LYS A 82 6.80 6.54 25.85
C LYS A 82 6.48 5.97 27.24
N ILE A 83 6.10 4.70 27.34
CA ILE A 83 5.84 4.04 28.62
C ILE A 83 7.16 3.69 29.31
N LEU A 84 8.12 3.13 28.57
CA LEU A 84 9.44 2.71 29.08
C LEU A 84 10.34 3.89 29.42
N TYR A 85 10.33 4.95 28.61
CA TYR A 85 11.06 6.20 28.83
C TYR A 85 10.28 7.22 29.69
N LYS A 86 9.44 6.74 30.61
CA LYS A 86 9.08 7.48 31.83
C LYS A 86 9.99 7.08 33.02
N PRO A 87 11.30 7.38 33.05
CA PRO A 87 12.06 7.32 34.28
C PRO A 87 12.02 8.67 35.01
N GLU A 88 11.64 8.64 36.30
CA GLU A 88 12.21 9.47 37.38
C GLU A 88 11.96 10.99 37.45
N GLN A 89 10.81 11.54 37.02
CA GLN A 89 10.45 12.94 37.36
C GLN A 89 9.71 13.12 38.70
N LYS A 90 9.64 12.09 39.57
CA LYS A 90 8.93 12.20 40.88
C LYS A 90 9.73 11.85 42.13
N GLU A 91 11.03 11.54 42.05
CA GLU A 91 11.83 11.19 43.25
C GLU A 91 13.08 12.08 43.45
N LYS A 92 13.09 13.31 42.90
CA LYS A 92 14.09 14.35 43.24
C LYS A 92 13.48 15.66 43.75
N GLU A 93 12.22 15.63 44.17
CA GLU A 93 11.57 16.71 44.91
C GLU A 93 11.09 16.17 46.27
N GLU A 94 12.01 15.65 47.07
CA GLU A 94 11.87 15.58 48.54
C GLU A 94 12.99 16.41 49.19
#